data_AF-A0A8J3VKD0-F1
#
_entry.id   AF-A0A8J3VKD0-F1
#
_cell.length_a   1.000
_cell.length_b   1.000
_cell.length_c   1.000
_cell.angle_alpha   90.00
_cell.angle_beta   90.00
_cell.angle_gamma   90.00
#
_symmetry.space_group_name_H-M   'P 1'
#
loop_
_entity.id
_entity.type
_entity.pdbx_description
1 polymer ?
#
loop_
_entity_poly.entity_id
_entity_poly.type
_entity_poly.pdbx_seq_one_letter_code
_entity_poly.pdbx_strand_id
1 'polypeptide(L)' 'MKVNTPAVTSIAARLASNALQQHMYAAPTTVAEECRSPGESCWWDSDCCNGPPTPSYCEWWTCRKA' A
#
# COMPACT_ATOMS: atom_id res chain seq x y z
N MET A 1 28.95 -2.08 44.78
CA MET A 1 28.23 -2.48 43.55
C MET A 1 27.28 -1.36 43.18
N LYS A 2 27.47 -0.69 42.03
CA LYS A 2 26.65 0.46 41.62
C LYS A 2 25.48 -0.07 40.80
N VAL A 3 24.28 -0.05 41.37
CA VAL A 3 23.05 -0.48 40.68
C VAL A 3 22.76 0.52 39.56
N ASN A 4 22.84 0.06 38.32
CA ASN A 4 22.56 0.87 37.14
C ASN A 4 21.10 0.61 36.74
N THR A 5 20.17 1.34 37.35
CA THR A 5 18.74 1.22 37.05
C THR A 5 18.47 1.80 35.66
N PRO A 6 17.98 1.02 34.68
CA PRO A 6 17.55 1.59 33.41
C PRO A 6 16.45 2.61 33.69
N ALA A 7 16.57 3.83 33.16
CA ALA A 7 15.54 4.85 33.30
C ALA A 7 14.24 4.34 32.66
N VAL A 8 13.29 3.91 33.48
CA VAL A 8 11.96 3.50 33.01
C VAL A 8 11.16 4.76 32.75
N THR A 9 11.23 5.28 31.52
CA THR A 9 10.41 6.42 31.12
C THR A 9 8.97 5.94 30.92
N SER A 10 8.04 6.46 31.74
CA SER A 10 6.62 6.14 31.64
C SER A 10 6.07 6.42 30.24
N ILE A 11 5.12 5.60 29.81
CA ILE A 11 4.41 5.76 28.54
C ILE A 11 3.78 7.16 28.45
N ALA A 12 3.21 7.68 29.54
CA ALA A 12 2.67 9.04 29.60
C ALA A 12 3.72 10.12 29.25
N ALA A 13 4.97 9.95 29.73
CA ALA A 13 6.06 10.86 29.40
C ALA A 13 6.49 10.74 27.94
N ARG A 14 6.41 9.54 27.34
CA ARG A 14 6.68 9.30 25.91
C ARG A 14 5.60 9.89 25.00
N LEU A 15 4.33 9.83 25.40
CA LEU A 15 3.24 10.51 24.69
C LEU A 15 3.39 12.04 24.77
N ALA A 16 3.65 12.58 25.96
CA ALA A 16 3.82 14.02 26.17
C ALA A 16 5.05 14.62 25.45
N SER A 17 6.07 13.80 25.19
CA SER A 17 7.31 14.21 24.51
C SER A 17 7.31 13.96 23.00
N ASN A 18 6.17 13.61 22.40
CA ASN A 18 6.06 13.25 20.97
C ASN A 18 7.00 12.10 20.54
N ALA A 19 7.58 11.36 21.49
CA ALA A 19 8.56 10.31 21.22
C ALA A 19 7.95 9.07 20.53
N LEU A 20 6.61 8.94 20.55
CA LEU A 20 5.85 7.87 19.90
C LEU A 20 5.42 8.20 18.45
N GLN A 21 5.70 9.40 17.97
CA GLN A 21 5.13 9.93 16.72
C GLN A 21 5.83 9.40 15.45
N GLN A 22 6.90 8.62 15.58
CA GLN A 22 7.71 8.15 14.45
C GLN A 22 7.06 7.04 13.60
N HIS A 23 5.94 6.44 14.04
CA HIS A 23 5.31 5.32 13.32
C HIS A 23 4.17 5.74 12.38
N MET A 24 3.81 7.02 12.31
CA MET A 24 2.62 7.50 11.59
C MET A 24 2.92 8.11 10.20
N TYR A 25 4.17 8.08 9.74
CA TYR A 25 4.58 8.70 8.47
C TYR A 25 5.25 7.73 7.49
N ALA A 26 4.82 6.47 7.47
CA ALA A 26 5.11 5.63 6.32
C ALA A 26 4.20 6.08 5.17
N ALA A 27 4.78 6.71 4.14
CA ALA A 27 4.06 6.95 2.90
C ALA A 27 3.53 5.59 2.40
N PRO A 28 2.24 5.47 2.05
CA PRO A 28 1.74 4.23 1.49
C PRO A 28 2.57 3.91 0.25
N THR A 29 3.30 2.80 0.28
CA THR A 29 3.93 2.24 -0.91
C THR A 29 2.81 1.61 -1.73
N THR A 30 2.01 2.44 -2.40
CA THR A 30 1.09 1.96 -3.43
C THR A 30 1.98 1.38 -4.51
N VAL A 31 2.14 0.05 -4.47
CA VAL A 31 2.60 -0.69 -5.64
C VAL A 31 1.50 -0.44 -6.65
N ALA A 32 1.78 0.36 -7.67
CA ALA A 32 0.91 0.41 -8.83
C ALA A 32 0.95 -0.99 -9.44
N GLU A 33 -0.06 -1.81 -9.15
CA GLU A 33 -0.31 -3.04 -9.89
C GLU A 33 -0.40 -2.64 -11.35
N GLU A 34 0.54 -3.10 -12.17
CA GLU A 34 0.59 -2.77 -13.57
C GLU A 34 -0.60 -3.42 -14.26
N CYS A 35 -1.59 -2.61 -14.64
CA CYS A 35 -2.74 -3.08 -15.38
C CYS A 35 -2.32 -3.48 -16.80
N ARG A 36 -3.03 -4.44 -17.37
CA ARG A 36 -2.74 -5.04 -18.66
C ARG A 36 -3.45 -4.29 -19.78
N SER A 37 -2.71 -4.05 -20.86
CA SER A 37 -3.21 -3.37 -22.05
C SER A 37 -4.11 -4.28 -22.90
N PRO A 38 -4.95 -3.72 -23.80
CA PRO A 38 -5.73 -4.54 -24.73
C PRO A 38 -4.83 -5.49 -25.55
N GLY A 39 -5.23 -6.76 -25.63
CA GLY A 39 -4.47 -7.83 -26.30
C GLY A 39 -3.54 -8.62 -25.38
N GLU A 40 -3.27 -8.13 -24.17
CA GLU A 40 -2.51 -8.89 -23.16
C GLU A 40 -3.38 -10.01 -22.56
N SER A 41 -2.74 -11.09 -22.13
CA SER A 41 -3.42 -12.16 -21.39
C SER A 41 -4.03 -11.60 -20.09
N CYS A 42 -5.12 -12.15 -19.59
CA CYS A 42 -5.73 -11.75 -18.30
C CYS A 42 -6.43 -12.93 -17.63
N TRP A 43 -6.69 -12.82 -16.34
CA TRP A 43 -7.48 -13.79 -15.57
C TRP A 43 -8.77 -13.17 -15.01
N TRP A 44 -8.73 -11.88 -14.68
CA TRP A 44 -9.86 -11.11 -14.13
C TRP A 44 -10.03 -9.77 -14.85
N ASP A 45 -11.23 -9.20 -14.83
CA ASP A 45 -11.48 -7.86 -15.38
C ASP A 45 -10.62 -6.78 -14.72
N SER A 46 -10.28 -6.96 -13.43
CA SER A 46 -9.39 -6.06 -12.68
C SER A 46 -7.95 -6.07 -13.18
N ASP A 47 -7.54 -7.10 -13.93
CA ASP A 47 -6.21 -7.15 -14.52
C ASP A 47 -6.10 -6.16 -15.68
N CYS A 48 -7.22 -5.83 -16.34
CA CYS A 48 -7.22 -4.97 -17.52
C CYS A 48 -7.26 -3.49 -17.14
N CYS A 49 -6.52 -2.67 -17.90
CA CYS A 49 -6.53 -1.23 -17.69
C CYS A 49 -7.93 -0.64 -17.97
N ASN A 50 -8.58 -0.19 -16.89
CA ASN A 50 -9.79 0.62 -16.97
C ASN A 50 -9.41 2.09 -17.14
N GLY A 51 -9.25 2.51 -18.39
CA GLY A 51 -8.96 3.89 -18.76
C GLY A 51 -10.09 4.49 -19.60
N PRO A 52 -10.48 5.76 -19.38
CA PRO A 52 -11.35 6.45 -20.32
C PRO A 52 -10.71 6.47 -21.72
N PRO A 53 -11.49 6.42 -22.81
CA PRO A 53 -12.94 6.51 -22.87
C PRO A 53 -13.70 5.16 -22.86
N THR A 54 -13.00 4.02 -22.86
CA THR A 54 -13.63 2.69 -23.00
C THR A 54 -13.14 1.75 -21.90
N PRO A 55 -14.03 1.20 -21.05
CA PRO A 55 -13.63 0.18 -20.10
C PRO A 55 -13.08 -1.05 -20.85
N SER A 56 -12.17 -1.77 -20.19
CA SER A 56 -11.60 -3.00 -20.72
C SER A 56 -12.00 -4.15 -19.80
N TYR A 57 -12.42 -5.29 -20.38
CA TYR A 57 -12.77 -6.50 -19.64
C TYR A 57 -11.93 -7.69 -20.11
N CYS A 58 -11.82 -8.70 -19.26
CA CYS A 58 -11.11 -9.92 -19.55
C CYS A 58 -12.05 -10.90 -20.28
N GLU A 59 -11.90 -10.97 -21.61
CA GLU A 59 -12.69 -11.88 -22.45
C GLU A 59 -11.78 -12.92 -23.08
N TRP A 60 -12.13 -14.21 -23.00
CA TRP A 60 -11.33 -15.28 -23.58
C TRP A 60 -9.85 -15.23 -23.16
N TRP A 61 -9.61 -14.95 -21.87
CA TRP A 61 -8.26 -14.81 -21.28
C TRP A 61 -7.43 -13.68 -21.89
N THR A 62 -8.07 -12.70 -22.54
CA THR A 62 -7.40 -11.56 -23.18
C THR A 62 -8.12 -10.25 -22.82
N CYS A 63 -7.37 -9.21 -22.48
CA CYS A 63 -7.96 -7.89 -22.25
C CYS A 63 -8.54 -7.34 -23.56
N ARG A 64 -9.83 -7.00 -23.55
CA ARG A 64 -10.54 -6.44 -24.70
C ARG A 64 -11.30 -5.19 -24.29
N LYS A 65 -11.46 -4.27 -25.24
CA LYS A 65 -12.29 -3.09 -25.04
C LYS A 65 -13.76 -3.45 -25.20
N ALA A 66 -14.60 -2.85 -24.37
CA ALA A 66 -16.06 -2.85 -24.53
C ALA A 66 -16.52 -2.06 -25.74
#